data_AF-A0A926YD77-F1
#
_entry.id   AF-A0A926YD77-F1
#
_cell.length_a   1.000
_cell.length_b   1.000
_cell.length_c   1.000
_cell.angle_alpha   90.00
_cell.angle_beta   90.00
_cell.angle_gamma   90.00
#
_symmetry.space_group_name_H-M   'P 1'
#
loop_
_entity.id
_entity.type
_entity.pdbx_description
1 polymer ?
#
loop_
_entity_poly.entity_id
_entity_poly.type
_entity_poly.pdbx_seq_one_letter_code
_entity_poly.pdbx_strand_id
1 'polypeptide(L)'
;MRRIDIIGIGFGIFAAGGLAYLILQAAGLNSLEAGIWSQVFLVGGLVGWLLTYLFRALTKNLTYNQQVKDYEDAVFQKRLEEMTSEELAQLQAEIEQEKGNG
;
A
#
# COMPACT_ATOMS: atom_id res chain seq x y z
N MET A 1 -14.34 5.53 -7.35
CA MET A 1 -15.43 5.64 -6.36
C MET A 1 -16.37 6.74 -6.79
N ARG A 2 -17.68 6.48 -6.81
CA ARG A 2 -18.72 7.50 -7.06
C ARG A 2 -19.08 8.17 -5.73
N ARG A 3 -19.66 9.37 -5.80
CA ARG A 3 -20.08 10.15 -4.62
C ARG A 3 -21.00 9.35 -3.68
N ILE A 4 -21.92 8.57 -4.24
CA ILE A 4 -22.87 7.74 -3.47
C ILE A 4 -22.16 6.64 -2.66
N ASP A 5 -21.06 6.10 -3.19
CA ASP A 5 -20.32 5.04 -2.51
C ASP A 5 -19.67 5.59 -1.22
N ILE A 6 -19.21 6.85 -1.25
CA ILE A 6 -18.62 7.54 -0.08
C ILE A 6 -19.68 7.74 1.01
N ILE A 7 -20.88 8.17 0.61
CA ILE A 7 -22.00 8.36 1.55
C ILE A 7 -22.40 7.02 2.17
N GLY A 8 -22.48 5.96 1.36
CA GLY A 8 -22.79 4.61 1.83
C GLY A 8 -21.76 4.10 2.84
N ILE A 9 -20.46 4.28 2.58
CA ILE A 9 -19.39 3.90 3.51
C ILE A 9 -19.50 4.69 4.82
N GLY A 10 -19.70 6.01 4.74
CA GLY A 10 -19.85 6.86 5.91
C GLY A 10 -21.02 6.43 6.80
N PHE A 11 -22.18 6.17 6.19
CA PHE A 11 -23.34 5.68 6.91
C PHE A 11 -23.13 4.28 7.50
N GLY A 12 -22.45 3.39 6.76
CA GLY A 12 -22.09 2.06 7.22
C GLY A 12 -21.19 2.09 8.47
N ILE A 13 -20.16 2.94 8.48
CA ILE A 13 -19.27 3.11 9.63
C ILE A 13 -20.04 3.70 10.82
N PHE A 14 -20.90 4.69 10.59
CA PHE A 14 -21.74 5.27 11.64
C PHE A 14 -22.68 4.22 12.26
N ALA A 15 -23.38 3.45 11.43
CA ALA A 15 -24.27 2.39 11.89
C ALA A 15 -23.51 1.29 12.65
N ALA A 16 -22.32 0.90 12.16
CA ALA A 16 -21.47 -0.07 12.85
C ALA A 16 -21.00 0.43 14.22
N GLY A 17 -20.63 1.71 14.34
CA GLY A 17 -20.28 2.32 15.62
C GLY A 17 -21.45 2.34 16.61
N GLY A 18 -22.65 2.71 16.14
CA GLY A 18 -23.88 2.65 16.93
C GLY A 18 -24.22 1.23 17.40
N LEU A 19 -24.06 0.24 16.52
CA LEU A 19 -24.24 -1.17 16.87
C LEU A 19 -23.22 -1.64 17.91
N ALA A 20 -21.95 -1.28 17.76
CA ALA A 20 -20.91 -1.60 18.74
C ALA A 20 -21.25 -1.01 20.11
N TYR A 21 -21.69 0.25 20.16
CA TYR A 21 -22.14 0.90 21.40
C TYR A 21 -23.33 0.16 22.06
N LEU A 22 -24.34 -0.24 21.28
CA LEU A 22 -25.49 -0.98 21.80
C LEU A 22 -25.10 -2.38 22.31
N ILE A 23 -24.22 -3.09 21.59
CA ILE A 23 -23.70 -4.39 22.03
C ILE A 23 -22.94 -4.27 23.34
N LEU A 24 -22.10 -3.24 23.49
CA LEU A 24 -21.33 -3.00 24.71
C LEU A 24 -22.24 -2.68 25.90
N GLN A 25 -23.29 -1.87 25.71
CA GLN A 25 -24.29 -1.65 26.76
C GLN A 25 -25.06 -2.93 27.11
N ALA A 26 -25.45 -3.74 26.11
CA ALA A 26 -26.11 -5.03 26.34
C ALA A 26 -25.19 -6.03 27.08
N ALA A 27 -23.87 -5.89 26.95
CA ALA A 27 -22.87 -6.64 27.70
C ALA A 27 -22.65 -6.11 29.13
N GLY A 28 -23.36 -5.06 29.55
CA GLY A 28 -23.35 -4.55 30.93
C GLY A 28 -22.48 -3.31 31.15
N LEU A 29 -21.87 -2.74 30.10
CA LEU A 29 -21.13 -1.47 30.24
C LEU A 29 -22.10 -0.31 30.42
N ASN A 30 -21.73 0.65 31.26
CA ASN A 30 -22.48 1.90 31.35
C ASN A 30 -22.31 2.71 30.06
N SER A 31 -23.20 3.69 29.87
CA SER A 31 -23.24 4.54 28.66
C SER A 31 -21.89 5.24 28.38
N LEU A 32 -21.19 5.72 29.41
CA LEU A 32 -19.89 6.38 29.23
C LEU A 32 -18.82 5.40 28.74
N GLU A 33 -18.69 4.25 29.41
CA GLU A 33 -17.71 3.22 29.05
C GLU A 33 -17.96 2.64 27.67
N ALA A 34 -19.21 2.34 27.33
CA ALA A 34 -19.59 1.85 26.00
C ALA A 34 -19.24 2.89 24.93
N GLY A 35 -19.46 4.18 25.21
CA GLY A 35 -19.06 5.28 24.35
C GLY A 35 -17.55 5.30 24.11
N ILE A 36 -16.76 5.26 25.17
CA ILE A 36 -15.28 5.25 25.09
C ILE A 36 -14.80 4.06 24.26
N TRP A 37 -15.25 2.84 24.56
CA TRP A 37 -14.79 1.64 23.87
C TRP A 37 -15.20 1.61 22.40
N SER A 38 -16.42 2.03 22.07
CA SER A 38 -16.86 2.16 20.67
C SER A 38 -15.95 3.11 19.87
N GLN A 39 -15.55 4.23 20.49
CA GLN A 39 -14.63 5.20 19.88
C GLN A 39 -13.21 4.64 19.76
N VAL A 40 -12.73 3.91 20.76
CA VAL A 40 -11.42 3.24 20.72
C VAL A 40 -11.36 2.24 19.55
N PHE A 41 -12.42 1.46 19.32
CA PHE A 41 -12.47 0.55 18.17
C PHE A 41 -12.44 1.31 16.83
N LEU A 42 -13.19 2.41 16.72
CA LEU A 42 -13.19 3.23 15.50
C LEU A 42 -11.80 3.83 15.23
N VAL A 43 -11.23 4.52 16.21
CA VAL A 43 -9.93 5.19 16.08
C VAL A 43 -8.82 4.17 15.91
N GLY A 44 -8.85 3.07 16.66
CA GLY A 44 -7.89 1.97 16.53
C GLY A 44 -7.94 1.32 15.14
N GLY A 45 -9.14 1.12 14.59
CA GLY A 45 -9.32 0.65 13.22
C GLY A 45 -8.77 1.62 12.19
N LEU A 46 -9.00 2.93 12.36
CA LEU A 46 -8.43 3.96 11.49
C LEU A 46 -6.90 4.00 11.56
N VAL A 47 -6.32 3.95 12.75
CA VAL A 47 -4.86 3.89 12.94
C VAL A 47 -4.30 2.63 12.27
N GLY A 48 -4.93 1.48 12.50
CA GLY A 48 -4.56 0.22 11.85
C GLY A 48 -4.59 0.34 10.33
N TRP A 49 -5.65 0.93 9.77
CA TRP A 49 -5.78 1.16 8.33
C TRP A 49 -4.68 2.10 7.80
N LEU A 50 -4.37 3.19 8.49
CA LEU A 50 -3.28 4.10 8.13
C LEU A 50 -1.91 3.39 8.17
N LEU A 51 -1.68 2.53 9.16
CA LEU A 51 -0.45 1.75 9.25
C LEU A 51 -0.29 0.83 8.04
N THR A 52 -1.37 0.28 7.46
CA THR A 52 -1.27 -0.50 6.21
C THR A 52 -0.72 0.34 5.05
N TYR A 53 -1.13 1.60 4.95
CA TYR A 53 -0.61 2.51 3.92
C TYR A 53 0.87 2.82 4.17
N LEU A 54 1.24 3.14 5.42
CA LEU A 54 2.64 3.42 5.78
C LEU A 54 3.54 2.22 5.48
N PHE A 55 3.10 1.01 5.84
CA PHE A 55 3.84 -0.22 5.54
C PHE A 55 4.07 -0.41 4.03
N ARG A 56 3.03 -0.20 3.21
CA ARG A 56 3.15 -0.26 1.75
C ARG A 56 4.11 0.78 1.19
N ALA A 57 4.08 2.00 1.73
CA ALA A 57 5.00 3.05 1.33
C ALA A 57 6.46 2.70 1.68
N LEU A 58 6.71 2.24 2.91
CA LEU A 58 8.04 1.85 3.36
C LEU A 58 8.62 0.66 2.58
N THR A 59 7.78 -0.33 2.27
CA THR A 59 8.17 -1.51 1.47
C THR A 59 8.23 -1.22 -0.03
N LYS A 60 8.03 0.03 -0.46
CA LYS A 60 7.92 0.43 -1.86
C LYS A 60 6.87 -0.39 -2.65
N ASN A 61 5.88 -0.97 -1.99
CA ASN A 61 4.78 -1.70 -2.64
C ASN A 61 3.63 -0.73 -2.99
N LEU A 62 3.93 0.20 -3.88
CA LEU A 62 3.00 1.17 -4.44
C LEU A 62 3.04 1.07 -5.96
N THR A 63 1.90 1.34 -6.59
CA THR A 63 1.77 1.37 -8.05
C THR A 63 2.78 2.31 -8.71
N TYR A 64 3.14 3.42 -8.05
CA TYR A 64 4.19 4.31 -8.55
C TYR A 64 5.56 3.63 -8.68
N ASN A 65 5.96 2.84 -7.68
CA ASN A 65 7.26 2.15 -7.73
C ASN A 65 7.30 1.11 -8.85
N GLN A 66 6.17 0.41 -9.09
CA GLN A 66 6.07 -0.50 -10.23
C GLN A 66 6.17 0.25 -11.56
N GLN A 67 5.49 1.38 -11.71
CA GLN A 67 5.55 2.22 -12.92
C GLN A 67 6.96 2.72 -13.21
N VAL A 68 7.71 3.15 -12.18
CA VAL A 68 9.10 3.58 -12.33
C VAL A 68 9.97 2.41 -12.80
N LYS A 69 9.84 1.25 -12.16
CA LYS A 69 10.58 0.05 -12.57
C LYS A 69 10.27 -0.34 -14.02
N ASP A 70 9.00 -0.43 -14.37
CA ASP A 70 8.56 -0.81 -15.73
C ASP A 70 9.09 0.17 -16.78
N TYR A 71 9.13 1.47 -16.45
CA TYR A 71 9.70 2.49 -17.32
C TYR A 71 11.21 2.34 -17.47
N GLU A 72 11.94 2.16 -16.36
CA GLU A 72 13.39 1.95 -16.37
C GLU A 72 13.76 0.70 -17.19
N ASP A 73 13.06 -0.41 -16.97
CA ASP A 73 13.26 -1.67 -17.69
C ASP A 73 13.02 -1.48 -19.20
N ALA A 74 11.95 -0.77 -19.59
CA ALA A 74 11.64 -0.50 -20.99
C ALA A 74 12.69 0.40 -21.67
N VAL A 75 13.19 1.43 -20.96
CA VAL A 75 14.25 2.31 -21.47
C VAL A 75 15.55 1.54 -21.63
N PHE A 76 15.92 0.72 -20.64
CA PHE A 76 17.12 -0.09 -20.69
C PHE A 76 17.08 -1.09 -21.86
N GLN A 77 15.95 -1.78 -22.04
CA GLN A 77 15.74 -2.69 -23.16
C GLN A 77 15.92 -1.98 -24.51
N LYS A 78 15.30 -0.80 -24.68
CA LYS A 78 15.43 -0.01 -25.90
C LYS A 78 16.88 0.41 -26.18
N ARG A 79 17.64 0.76 -25.13
CA ARG A 79 19.06 1.10 -25.28
C ARG A 79 19.89 -0.09 -25.76
N LEU A 80 19.64 -1.28 -25.24
CA LEU A 80 20.32 -2.50 -25.69
C LEU A 80 19.99 -2.83 -27.16
N GLU A 81 18.74 -2.63 -27.57
CA GLU A 81 18.31 -2.85 -28.97
C GLU A 81 18.91 -1.82 -29.95
N GLU A 82 19.20 -0.60 -29.47
CA GLU A 82 19.83 0.47 -30.26
C GLU A 82 21.36 0.33 -30.33
N MET A 83 22.00 -0.49 -29.49
CA MET A 83 23.45 -0.70 -29.49
C MET A 83 23.92 -1.54 -30.68
N THR A 84 25.11 -1.21 -31.18
CA THR A 84 25.75 -2.01 -32.23
C THR A 84 26.27 -3.34 -31.69
N SER A 85 26.50 -4.31 -32.58
CA SER A 85 27.02 -5.63 -32.21
C SER A 85 28.40 -5.55 -31.53
N GLU A 86 29.21 -4.56 -31.88
CA GLU A 86 30.54 -4.32 -31.31
C GLU A 86 30.43 -3.78 -29.88
N GLU A 87 29.52 -2.83 -29.63
CA GLU A 87 29.25 -2.28 -28.30
C GLU A 87 28.65 -3.33 -27.36
N LEU A 88 27.73 -4.17 -27.85
CA LEU A 88 27.18 -5.29 -27.08
C LEU A 88 28.26 -6.33 -26.73
N ALA A 89 29.17 -6.64 -27.65
CA ALA A 89 30.28 -7.55 -27.39
C ALA A 89 31.25 -7.00 -26.33
N GLN A 90 31.52 -5.69 -26.36
CA GLN A 90 32.31 -5.02 -25.31
C GLN A 90 31.61 -5.09 -23.94
N LEU A 91 30.31 -4.78 -23.89
CA LEU A 91 29.52 -4.85 -22.65
C LEU A 91 29.49 -6.28 -22.08
N GLN A 92 29.35 -7.29 -22.93
CA GLN A 92 29.38 -8.69 -22.53
C GLN A 92 30.73 -9.09 -21.92
N ALA A 93 31.84 -8.64 -22.52
CA ALA A 93 33.19 -8.90 -22.04
C ALA A 93 33.47 -8.22 -20.69
N GLU A 94 32.95 -7.00 -20.47
CA GLU A 94 33.06 -6.28 -19.20
C GLU A 94 32.32 -7.01 -18.07
N ILE A 95 31.10 -7.50 -18.32
CA ILE A 95 30.32 -8.28 -17.34
C ILE A 95 31.02 -9.60 -16.97
N GLU A 96 31.60 -10.30 -17.94
CA GLU A 96 32.36 -11.53 -17.69
C GLU A 96 33.62 -11.27 -16.85
N GLN A 97 34.30 -10.15 -17.10
CA GLN A 97 35.46 -9.73 -16.32
C GLN A 97 35.07 -9.39 -14.86
N GLU A 98 33.97 -8.67 -14.65
CA GLU A 98 33.47 -8.37 -13.31
C GLU A 98 33.05 -9.63 -12.54
N LYS A 99 32.34 -10.57 -13.19
CA LYS A 99 31.94 -11.84 -12.57
C LYS A 99 33.10 -12.78 -12.27
N GLY A 100 34.18 -12.71 -13.06
CA GLY A 100 35.39 -13.50 -12.84
C GLY A 100 36.32 -12.93 -11.76
N ASN A 101 36.18 -11.65 -11.41
CA ASN A 101 36.99 -10.95 -10.41
C ASN A 101 36.34 -10.85 -9.01
N GLY A 102 35.11 -11.35 -8.82
CA GLY A 102 34.40 -11.40 -7.53
C GLY A 102 34.31 -12.80 -6.95
#